data_AF-A0A0F9NZL8-F1
#
_entry.id   AF-A0A0F9NZL8-F1
#
_cell.length_a   1.000
_cell.length_b   1.000
_cell.length_c   1.000
_cell.angle_alpha   90.00
_cell.angle_beta   90.00
_cell.angle_gamma   90.00
#
_symmetry.space_group_name_H-M   'P 1'
#
loop_
_entity.id
_entity.type
_entity.pdbx_description
1 polymer ?
#
loop_
_entity_poly.entity_id
_entity_poly.type
_entity_poly.pdbx_seq_one_letter_code
_entity_poly.pdbx_strand_id
1 'polypeptide(L)'
;MLNKILSISLHNRLLVLLGAVALSVAGIYFARTMNVDVFPDLTAPTVTILTEAHGMESEEVEKLVTYQLETALNGSPDVRRIRSSSAAGVSIVWVEFEWGTDIYRARQIVSERIPMVRENLPEGIGAPTMAPISSIMGEIMLLGVTSDSLSPMELRTLSDWTIRPRIKAIGGIANVVVIGGDYKQYQVFANPEKMKHYDVGLNELVEKVREANVNVPGGIVNQYGNQYIIKGSGRAYVLEDLQEAVLKQVNGQTIKI
;
A
#
# COMPACT_ATOMS: atom_id res chain seq x y z
N MET A 1 31.52 -54.23 15.10
CA MET A 1 30.74 -53.47 14.09
C MET A 1 31.62 -52.51 13.30
N LEU A 2 32.41 -51.65 13.96
CA LEU A 2 33.34 -50.72 13.30
C LEU A 2 34.36 -51.43 12.36
N ASN A 3 34.97 -52.52 12.83
CA ASN A 3 35.92 -53.31 12.03
C ASN A 3 35.29 -53.89 10.75
N LYS A 4 33.97 -54.13 10.76
CA LYS A 4 33.24 -54.65 9.59
C LYS A 4 33.02 -53.55 8.55
N ILE A 5 32.72 -52.32 8.99
CA ILE A 5 32.63 -51.14 8.12
C ILE A 5 34.01 -50.84 7.50
N LEU A 6 35.06 -50.80 8.32
CA LEU A 6 36.44 -50.59 7.85
C LEU A 6 36.87 -51.66 6.84
N SER A 7 36.60 -52.93 7.12
CA SER A 7 36.91 -54.03 6.21
C SER A 7 36.17 -53.87 4.87
N ILE A 8 34.88 -53.54 4.88
CA ILE A 8 34.08 -53.32 3.67
C ILE A 8 34.57 -52.11 2.88
N SER A 9 34.92 -51.01 3.56
CA SER A 9 35.45 -49.79 2.92
C SER A 9 36.82 -50.02 2.28
N LEU A 10 37.71 -50.76 2.95
CA LEU A 10 39.04 -51.08 2.43
C LEU A 10 38.98 -52.06 1.25
N HIS A 11 38.07 -53.04 1.28
CA HIS A 11 37.87 -53.97 0.17
C HIS A 11 37.27 -53.27 -1.07
N ASN A 12 36.40 -52.29 -0.86
CA ASN A 12 35.72 -51.52 -1.91
C ASN A 12 36.32 -50.12 -2.12
N ARG A 13 37.65 -49.98 -1.99
CA ARG A 13 38.35 -48.68 -2.01
C ARG A 13 38.00 -47.79 -3.21
N LEU A 14 37.77 -48.38 -4.39
CA LEU A 14 37.40 -47.63 -5.59
C LEU A 14 36.00 -47.00 -5.46
N LEU A 15 35.03 -47.75 -4.95
CA LEU A 15 33.67 -47.24 -4.70
C LEU A 15 33.69 -46.14 -3.63
N VAL A 16 34.51 -46.29 -2.59
CA VAL A 16 34.67 -45.26 -1.55
C VAL A 16 35.26 -43.98 -2.14
N LEU A 17 36.30 -44.08 -2.98
CA LEU A 17 36.91 -42.92 -3.64
C LEU A 17 35.94 -42.24 -4.62
N LEU A 18 35.22 -43.02 -5.43
CA LEU A 18 34.19 -42.46 -6.33
C LEU A 18 33.07 -41.78 -5.55
N GLY A 19 32.62 -42.39 -4.44
CA GLY A 19 31.64 -41.79 -3.55
C GLY A 19 32.13 -40.49 -2.91
N ALA A 20 33.39 -40.46 -2.45
CA ALA A 20 33.99 -39.24 -1.89
C ALA A 20 34.12 -38.12 -2.94
N VAL A 21 34.50 -38.46 -4.17
CA VAL A 21 34.56 -37.49 -5.28
C VAL A 21 33.16 -36.98 -5.62
N ALA A 22 32.19 -37.88 -5.77
CA ALA A 22 30.80 -37.50 -6.05
C ALA A 22 30.23 -36.59 -4.95
N LEU A 23 30.47 -36.91 -3.67
CA LEU A 23 30.05 -36.09 -2.54
C LEU A 23 30.76 -34.73 -2.52
N SER A 24 32.05 -34.69 -2.86
CA SER A 24 32.81 -33.44 -2.94
C SER A 24 32.31 -32.53 -4.05
N VAL A 25 32.03 -33.09 -5.24
CA VAL A 25 31.46 -32.36 -6.37
C VAL A 25 30.07 -31.84 -6.04
N ALA A 26 29.21 -32.67 -5.44
CA ALA A 26 27.88 -32.24 -4.99
C ALA A 26 27.97 -31.15 -3.91
N GLY A 27 28.88 -31.29 -2.95
CA GLY A 27 29.12 -30.29 -1.91
C GLY A 27 29.59 -28.95 -2.47
N ILE A 28 30.52 -28.96 -3.44
CA ILE A 28 30.97 -27.74 -4.12
C ILE A 28 29.83 -27.10 -4.92
N TYR A 29 29.00 -27.91 -5.59
CA TYR A 29 27.83 -27.42 -6.32
C TYR A 29 26.84 -26.71 -5.40
N PHE A 30 26.47 -27.33 -4.27
CA PHE A 30 25.58 -26.71 -3.29
C PHE A 30 26.20 -25.49 -2.63
N ALA A 31 27.47 -25.55 -2.23
CA ALA A 31 28.16 -24.41 -1.62
C ALA A 31 28.22 -23.19 -2.54
N ARG A 32 28.24 -23.38 -3.86
CA ARG A 32 28.23 -22.28 -4.86
C ARG A 32 26.83 -21.79 -5.21
N THR A 33 25.79 -22.59 -5.01
CA THR A 33 24.40 -22.27 -5.40
C THR A 33 23.50 -21.90 -4.22
N MET A 34 23.96 -22.16 -2.99
CA MET A 34 23.23 -21.82 -1.78
C MET A 34 23.13 -20.30 -1.64
N ASN A 35 21.92 -19.81 -1.38
CA ASN A 35 21.68 -18.41 -1.09
C ASN A 35 22.45 -18.01 0.17
N VAL A 36 23.11 -16.85 0.12
CA VAL A 36 23.86 -16.29 1.24
C VAL A 36 23.13 -15.05 1.71
N ASP A 37 22.92 -14.95 3.02
CA ASP A 37 22.43 -13.74 3.68
C ASP A 37 23.42 -13.32 4.75
N VAL A 38 23.46 -12.03 5.06
CA VAL A 38 24.39 -11.46 6.05
C VAL A 38 23.94 -11.81 7.47
N PHE A 39 22.63 -11.86 7.70
CA PHE A 39 22.05 -12.18 9.01
C PHE A 39 20.96 -13.25 8.88
N PRO A 40 20.74 -14.06 9.93
CA PRO A 40 19.53 -14.89 10.01
C PRO A 40 18.28 -14.01 10.10
N ASP A 41 17.13 -14.54 9.70
CA ASP A 41 15.87 -13.82 9.88
C ASP A 41 15.53 -13.72 11.38
N LEU A 42 15.49 -12.48 11.87
CA LEU A 42 15.16 -12.13 13.26
C LEU A 42 13.75 -11.55 13.38
N THR A 43 12.94 -11.66 12.34
CA THR A 43 11.62 -11.05 12.27
C THR A 43 10.56 -12.01 12.80
N ALA A 44 9.88 -11.64 13.89
CA ALA A 44 8.65 -12.33 14.26
C ALA A 44 7.58 -12.08 13.18
N PRO A 45 6.78 -13.08 12.77
CA PRO A 45 5.75 -12.89 11.76
C PRO A 45 4.77 -11.81 12.22
N THR A 46 4.76 -10.67 11.52
CA THR A 46 4.00 -9.49 11.93
C THR A 46 3.15 -9.00 10.78
N VAL A 47 1.86 -8.79 11.05
CA VAL A 47 0.94 -8.16 10.10
C VAL A 47 0.64 -6.75 10.58
N THR A 48 1.01 -5.78 9.75
CA THR A 48 0.72 -4.36 10.01
C THR A 48 -0.56 -3.95 9.31
N ILE A 49 -1.43 -3.27 10.03
CA ILE A 49 -2.69 -2.71 9.54
C ILE A 49 -2.61 -1.19 9.65
N LEU A 50 -2.96 -0.52 8.56
CA LEU A 50 -3.00 0.93 8.44
C LEU A 50 -4.43 1.37 8.20
N THR A 51 -4.89 2.35 8.96
CA THR A 51 -6.20 2.96 8.78
C THR A 51 -6.06 4.48 8.72
N GLU A 52 -6.53 5.07 7.63
CA GLU A 52 -6.55 6.53 7.46
C GLU A 52 -7.82 7.10 8.07
N ALA A 53 -7.64 8.06 8.97
CA ALA A 53 -8.69 8.65 9.81
C ALA A 53 -8.64 10.18 9.71
N HIS A 54 -8.60 10.70 8.48
CA HIS A 54 -8.40 12.13 8.18
C HIS A 54 -9.31 13.04 8.99
N GLY A 55 -8.74 14.07 9.62
CA GLY A 55 -9.48 15.06 10.39
C GLY A 55 -9.74 14.69 11.86
N MET A 56 -9.34 13.49 12.31
CA MET A 56 -9.45 13.08 13.70
C MET A 56 -8.19 13.38 14.50
N GLU A 57 -8.38 13.78 15.76
CA GLU A 57 -7.32 13.92 16.75
C GLU A 57 -6.84 12.56 17.26
N SER A 58 -5.60 12.48 17.76
CA SER A 58 -4.98 11.21 18.18
C SER A 58 -5.81 10.41 19.19
N GLU A 59 -6.47 11.08 20.14
CA GLU A 59 -7.35 10.43 21.13
C GLU A 59 -8.62 9.86 20.49
N GLU A 60 -9.15 10.54 19.48
CA GLU A 60 -10.36 10.11 18.79
C GLU A 60 -10.05 8.92 17.89
N VAL A 61 -8.91 8.95 17.19
CA VAL A 61 -8.37 7.82 16.42
C VAL A 61 -8.18 6.60 17.33
N GLU A 62 -7.64 6.79 18.53
CA GLU A 62 -7.45 5.70 19.48
C GLU A 62 -8.78 5.05 19.87
N LYS A 63 -9.74 5.85 20.35
CA LYS A 63 -11.02 5.35 20.88
C LYS A 63 -11.92 4.75 19.80
N LEU A 64 -12.01 5.39 18.63
CA LEU A 64 -12.99 5.04 17.61
C LEU A 64 -12.45 4.08 16.55
N VAL A 65 -11.12 4.02 16.35
CA VAL A 65 -10.51 3.21 15.28
C VAL A 65 -9.56 2.16 15.85
N THR A 66 -8.49 2.60 16.52
CA THR A 66 -7.42 1.69 16.97
C THR A 66 -7.95 0.66 17.96
N TYR A 67 -8.73 1.08 18.96
CA TYR A 67 -9.29 0.20 19.97
C TYR A 67 -10.21 -0.88 19.37
N GLN A 68 -10.98 -0.54 18.34
CA GLN A 68 -11.87 -1.48 17.64
C GLN A 68 -11.05 -2.54 16.89
N LEU A 69 -9.96 -2.13 16.24
CA LEU A 69 -9.04 -3.05 15.56
C LEU A 69 -8.35 -4.00 16.54
N GLU A 70 -7.80 -3.46 17.63
CA GLU A 70 -7.15 -4.27 18.66
C GLU A 70 -8.10 -5.30 19.25
N THR A 71 -9.31 -4.87 19.63
CA THR A 71 -10.31 -5.73 20.28
C THR A 71 -10.75 -6.86 19.35
N ALA A 72 -10.93 -6.59 18.06
CA ALA A 72 -11.35 -7.62 17.10
C ALA A 72 -10.24 -8.60 16.73
N LEU A 73 -8.98 -8.18 16.81
CA LEU A 73 -7.82 -9.03 16.54
C LEU A 73 -7.39 -9.81 17.78
N ASN A 74 -7.72 -9.30 18.97
CA ASN A 74 -7.46 -9.98 20.23
C ASN A 74 -8.16 -11.34 20.28
N GLY A 75 -7.46 -12.36 20.75
CA GLY A 75 -7.95 -13.74 20.77
C GLY A 75 -7.93 -14.45 19.40
N SER A 76 -7.37 -13.84 18.36
CA SER A 76 -7.11 -14.56 17.10
C SER A 76 -6.03 -15.64 17.30
N PRO A 77 -6.12 -16.79 16.61
CA PRO A 77 -5.15 -17.87 16.74
C PRO A 77 -3.72 -17.39 16.47
N ASP A 78 -2.77 -17.93 17.25
CA ASP A 78 -1.34 -17.68 17.13
C ASP A 78 -0.91 -16.21 17.29
N VAL A 79 -1.80 -15.31 17.69
CA VAL A 79 -1.45 -13.93 18.04
C VAL A 79 -0.74 -13.92 19.39
N ARG A 80 0.51 -13.49 19.39
CA ARG A 80 1.35 -13.37 20.58
C ARG A 80 1.18 -12.02 21.27
N ARG A 81 1.13 -10.95 20.48
CA ARG A 81 0.98 -9.57 20.98
C ARG A 81 0.43 -8.66 19.90
N ILE A 82 -0.37 -7.68 20.33
CA ILE A 82 -0.80 -6.56 19.50
C ILE A 82 -0.14 -5.29 20.05
N ARG A 83 0.39 -4.46 19.15
CA ARG A 83 0.88 -3.12 19.45
C ARG A 83 0.20 -2.14 18.52
N SER A 84 0.01 -0.91 18.96
CA SER A 84 -0.54 0.13 18.10
C SER A 84 0.09 1.48 18.36
N SER A 85 -0.15 2.39 17.42
CA SER A 85 0.17 3.80 17.51
C SER A 85 -0.94 4.59 16.84
N SER A 86 -1.55 5.50 17.58
CA SER A 86 -2.55 6.43 17.09
C SER A 86 -1.94 7.82 17.00
N ALA A 87 -2.00 8.43 15.83
CA ALA A 87 -1.59 9.81 15.60
C ALA A 87 -2.71 10.55 14.85
N ALA A 88 -2.63 11.87 14.80
CA ALA A 88 -3.60 12.69 14.08
C ALA A 88 -3.76 12.17 12.63
N GLY A 89 -4.98 11.81 12.27
CA GLY A 89 -5.29 11.31 10.94
C GLY A 89 -4.92 9.84 10.63
N VAL A 90 -4.27 9.10 11.53
CA VAL A 90 -3.76 7.75 11.20
C VAL A 90 -3.69 6.80 12.40
N SER A 91 -4.12 5.56 12.18
CA SER A 91 -3.96 4.42 13.10
C SER A 91 -3.05 3.37 12.47
N ILE A 92 -2.05 2.92 13.23
CA ILE A 92 -1.17 1.81 12.85
C ILE A 92 -1.26 0.73 13.92
N VAL A 93 -1.60 -0.50 13.51
CA VAL A 93 -1.70 -1.67 14.38
C VAL A 93 -0.76 -2.76 13.89
N TRP A 94 0.15 -3.23 14.75
CA TRP A 94 1.05 -4.35 14.51
C TRP A 94 0.55 -5.57 15.26
N VAL A 95 0.16 -6.61 14.51
CA VAL A 95 -0.23 -7.91 15.06
C VAL A 95 0.96 -8.85 14.94
N GLU A 96 1.64 -9.12 16.05
CA GLU A 96 2.75 -10.06 16.12
C GLU A 96 2.22 -11.47 16.44
N PHE A 97 2.58 -12.43 15.59
CA PHE A 97 2.22 -13.84 15.75
C PHE A 97 3.36 -14.63 16.43
N GLU A 98 3.05 -15.85 16.86
CA GLU A 98 4.03 -16.78 17.41
C GLU A 98 5.12 -17.15 16.40
N TRP A 99 6.31 -17.45 16.90
CA TRP A 99 7.45 -17.83 16.06
C TRP A 99 7.15 -19.08 15.22
N GLY A 100 7.58 -19.06 13.96
CA GLY A 100 7.33 -20.17 13.02
C GLY A 100 5.94 -20.15 12.38
N THR A 101 5.06 -19.21 12.75
CA THR A 101 3.79 -18.99 12.06
C THR A 101 4.05 -18.54 10.61
N ASP A 102 3.42 -19.22 9.65
CA ASP A 102 3.46 -18.80 8.26
C ASP A 102 2.83 -17.40 8.09
N ILE A 103 3.55 -16.49 7.45
CA ILE A 103 3.11 -15.10 7.30
C ILE A 103 1.83 -14.97 6.45
N TYR A 104 1.60 -15.86 5.49
CA TYR A 104 0.40 -15.82 4.67
C TYR A 104 -0.81 -16.31 5.47
N ARG A 105 -0.65 -17.33 6.32
CA ARG A 105 -1.67 -17.75 7.28
C ARG A 105 -2.00 -16.63 8.27
N ALA A 106 -0.98 -15.97 8.82
CA ALA A 106 -1.17 -14.81 9.70
C ALA A 106 -1.98 -13.70 9.01
N ARG A 107 -1.65 -13.38 7.76
CA ARG A 107 -2.40 -12.39 6.95
C ARG A 107 -3.83 -12.83 6.66
N GLN A 108 -4.06 -14.12 6.43
CA GLN A 108 -5.40 -14.65 6.21
C GLN A 108 -6.26 -14.43 7.46
N ILE A 109 -5.76 -14.78 8.65
CA ILE A 109 -6.45 -14.56 9.93
C ILE A 109 -6.81 -13.08 10.09
N VAL A 110 -5.88 -12.17 9.83
CA VAL A 110 -6.15 -10.72 9.90
C VAL A 110 -7.19 -10.29 8.85
N SER A 111 -7.10 -10.80 7.63
CA SER A 111 -8.05 -10.46 6.55
C SER A 111 -9.48 -10.92 6.83
N GLU A 112 -9.65 -12.00 7.60
CA GLU A 112 -10.95 -12.50 8.03
C GLU A 112 -11.55 -11.61 9.13
N ARG A 113 -10.72 -10.93 9.93
CA ARG A 113 -11.15 -10.03 11.02
C ARG A 113 -11.45 -8.61 10.57
N ILE A 114 -10.70 -8.06 9.62
CA ILE A 114 -10.86 -6.66 9.15
C ILE A 114 -12.31 -6.31 8.76
N PRO A 115 -13.04 -7.15 7.98
CA PRO A 115 -14.42 -6.85 7.60
C PRO A 115 -15.36 -6.69 8.80
N MET A 116 -15.15 -7.45 9.88
CA MET A 116 -15.98 -7.38 11.09
C MET A 116 -15.80 -6.05 11.85
N VAL A 117 -14.62 -5.43 11.74
CA VAL A 117 -14.33 -4.13 12.36
C VAL A 117 -14.93 -2.99 11.56
N ARG A 118 -14.94 -3.13 10.22
CA ARG A 118 -15.37 -2.09 9.31
C ARG A 118 -16.78 -1.57 9.59
N GLU A 119 -17.68 -2.46 10.04
CA GLU A 119 -19.06 -2.09 10.38
C GLU A 119 -19.17 -1.20 11.62
N ASN A 120 -18.16 -1.22 12.50
CA ASN A 120 -18.10 -0.45 13.73
C ASN A 120 -17.28 0.84 13.62
N LEU A 121 -16.65 1.09 12.46
CA LEU A 121 -15.89 2.32 12.24
C LEU A 121 -16.82 3.48 11.88
N PRO A 122 -16.53 4.72 12.33
CA PRO A 122 -17.29 5.90 11.96
C PRO A 122 -17.37 6.11 10.44
N GLU A 123 -18.44 6.76 9.98
CA GLU A 123 -18.56 7.15 8.57
C GLU A 123 -17.42 8.09 8.16
N GLY A 124 -16.90 7.91 6.95
CA GLY A 124 -15.83 8.74 6.40
C GLY A 124 -14.41 8.26 6.74
N ILE A 125 -14.24 7.25 7.59
CA ILE A 125 -12.94 6.63 7.87
C ILE A 125 -12.53 5.68 6.74
N GLY A 126 -11.25 5.73 6.36
CA GLY A 126 -10.68 4.82 5.39
C GLY A 126 -10.81 3.37 5.86
N ALA A 127 -11.07 2.44 4.94
CA ALA A 127 -11.10 1.03 5.32
C ALA A 127 -9.72 0.59 5.83
N PRO A 128 -9.63 -0.18 6.94
CA PRO A 128 -8.36 -0.73 7.39
C PRO A 128 -7.71 -1.57 6.29
N THR A 129 -6.44 -1.33 6.02
CA THR A 129 -5.68 -2.03 4.97
C THR A 129 -4.45 -2.69 5.56
N MET A 130 -4.13 -3.91 5.12
CA MET A 130 -2.89 -4.55 5.51
C MET A 130 -1.72 -3.95 4.72
N ALA A 131 -0.70 -3.48 5.43
CA ALA A 131 0.55 -3.08 4.81
C ALA A 131 1.22 -4.28 4.10
N PRO A 132 2.14 -4.02 3.16
CA PRO A 132 2.96 -5.08 2.55
C PRO A 132 3.70 -5.89 3.60
N ILE A 133 4.05 -7.13 3.26
CA ILE A 133 4.93 -7.94 4.11
C ILE A 133 6.28 -7.22 4.19
N SER A 134 6.70 -6.91 5.41
CA SER A 134 7.96 -6.23 5.69
C SER A 134 8.74 -6.97 6.77
N SER A 135 10.06 -6.82 6.72
CA SER A 135 10.99 -7.29 7.75
C SER A 135 11.72 -6.09 8.33
N ILE A 136 12.24 -6.22 9.55
CA ILE A 136 13.18 -5.25 10.14
C ILE A 136 14.41 -5.06 9.23
N MET A 137 14.78 -6.11 8.49
CA MET A 137 15.86 -6.10 7.50
C MET A 137 15.37 -5.83 6.07
N GLY A 138 14.08 -5.48 5.89
CA GLY A 138 13.46 -5.32 4.57
C GLY A 138 13.86 -4.04 3.83
N GLU A 139 14.56 -3.13 4.48
CA GLU A 139 15.12 -1.92 3.85
C GLU A 139 16.44 -2.25 3.13
N ILE A 140 16.31 -2.77 1.91
CA ILE A 140 17.45 -3.26 1.11
C ILE A 140 18.20 -2.12 0.41
N MET A 141 17.48 -1.10 -0.07
CA MET A 141 18.08 -0.04 -0.89
C MET A 141 17.37 1.28 -0.66
N LEU A 142 18.16 2.33 -0.42
CA LEU A 142 17.71 3.72 -0.37
C LEU A 142 18.21 4.44 -1.63
N LEU A 143 17.30 5.06 -2.37
CA LEU A 143 17.61 5.80 -3.59
C LEU A 143 17.29 7.27 -3.41
N GLY A 144 18.26 8.13 -3.75
CA GLY A 144 18.05 9.57 -3.87
C GLY A 144 17.72 9.93 -5.32
N VAL A 145 16.60 10.61 -5.56
CA VAL A 145 16.24 11.13 -6.89
C VAL A 145 16.47 12.65 -6.88
N THR A 146 17.39 13.12 -7.70
CA THR A 146 17.78 14.54 -7.79
C THR A 146 17.70 15.04 -9.22
N SER A 147 17.51 16.35 -9.37
CA SER A 147 17.55 17.05 -10.66
C SER A 147 17.89 18.52 -10.44
N ASP A 148 18.66 19.08 -11.37
CA ASP A 148 18.96 20.53 -11.39
C ASP A 148 17.88 21.34 -12.12
N SER A 149 16.97 20.68 -12.84
CA SER A 149 15.95 21.32 -13.68
C SER A 149 14.51 21.09 -13.23
N LEU A 150 14.24 20.02 -12.49
CA LEU A 150 12.90 19.68 -12.01
C LEU A 150 12.67 20.17 -10.58
N SER A 151 11.47 20.69 -10.34
CA SER A 151 11.01 21.04 -8.99
C SER A 151 10.83 19.78 -8.12
N PRO A 152 10.82 19.92 -6.77
CA PRO A 152 10.52 18.82 -5.86
C PRO A 152 9.18 18.12 -6.14
N MET A 153 8.16 18.88 -6.58
CA MET A 153 6.85 18.34 -6.98
C MET A 153 6.92 17.48 -8.24
N GLU A 154 7.68 17.91 -9.25
CA GLU A 154 7.88 17.15 -10.48
C GLU A 154 8.72 15.89 -10.22
N LEU A 155 9.75 15.99 -9.37
CA LEU A 155 10.52 14.84 -8.93
C LEU A 155 9.66 13.84 -8.16
N ARG A 156 8.77 14.33 -7.28
CA ARG A 156 7.81 13.48 -6.58
C ARG A 156 6.88 12.77 -7.57
N THR A 157 6.33 13.51 -8.53
CA THR A 157 5.44 12.97 -9.56
C THR A 157 6.15 11.91 -10.41
N LEU A 158 7.38 12.18 -10.85
CA LEU A 158 8.21 11.21 -11.57
C LEU A 158 8.47 9.96 -10.71
N SER A 159 8.78 10.17 -9.43
CA SER A 159 9.08 9.08 -8.49
C SER A 159 7.89 8.17 -8.26
N ASP A 160 6.71 8.74 -8.00
CA ASP A 160 5.49 7.97 -7.73
C ASP A 160 4.93 7.26 -8.97
N TRP A 161 4.96 7.91 -10.13
CA TRP A 161 4.25 7.42 -11.32
C TRP A 161 5.15 6.71 -12.33
N THR A 162 6.47 6.88 -12.27
CA THR A 162 7.42 6.26 -13.21
C THR A 162 8.43 5.37 -12.52
N ILE A 163 9.15 5.87 -11.52
CA ILE A 163 10.26 5.13 -10.89
C ILE A 163 9.71 4.00 -10.00
N ARG A 164 8.81 4.34 -9.08
CA ARG A 164 8.23 3.41 -8.11
C ARG A 164 7.56 2.20 -8.79
N PRO A 165 6.70 2.34 -9.83
CA PRO A 165 6.09 1.18 -10.49
C PRO A 165 7.12 0.28 -11.19
N ARG A 166 8.17 0.87 -11.78
CA ARG A 166 9.24 0.10 -12.45
C ARG A 166 10.06 -0.72 -11.47
N ILE A 167 10.43 -0.15 -10.33
CA ILE A 167 11.15 -0.89 -9.28
C ILE A 167 10.23 -1.97 -8.71
N LYS A 168 8.97 -1.64 -8.37
CA LYS A 168 8.02 -2.60 -7.82
C LYS A 168 7.71 -3.78 -8.75
N ALA A 169 7.94 -3.64 -10.06
CA ALA A 169 7.77 -4.73 -11.02
C ALA A 169 8.88 -5.81 -10.95
N ILE A 170 9.99 -5.55 -10.25
CA ILE A 170 11.08 -6.50 -10.08
C ILE A 170 10.65 -7.59 -9.09
N GLY A 171 10.83 -8.86 -9.46
CA GLY A 171 10.52 -10.01 -8.61
C GLY A 171 11.27 -9.95 -7.28
N GLY A 172 10.56 -10.23 -6.18
CA GLY A 172 11.11 -10.19 -4.82
C GLY A 172 10.92 -8.84 -4.09
N ILE A 173 10.49 -7.78 -4.78
CA ILE A 173 10.23 -6.48 -4.14
C ILE A 173 8.79 -6.44 -3.59
N ALA A 174 8.65 -6.44 -2.27
CA ALA A 174 7.36 -6.35 -1.61
C ALA A 174 6.72 -4.95 -1.72
N ASN A 175 7.53 -3.89 -1.56
CA ASN A 175 7.06 -2.52 -1.62
C ASN A 175 8.19 -1.54 -1.98
N VAL A 176 7.80 -0.37 -2.46
CA VAL A 176 8.67 0.78 -2.70
C VAL A 176 7.97 2.01 -2.14
N VAL A 177 8.63 2.68 -1.20
CA VAL A 177 8.12 3.88 -0.51
C VAL A 177 8.89 5.09 -1.02
N VAL A 178 8.17 6.11 -1.49
CA VAL A 178 8.75 7.39 -1.90
C VAL A 178 8.66 8.35 -0.71
N ILE A 179 9.79 8.92 -0.32
CA ILE A 179 9.92 9.80 0.86
C ILE A 179 10.32 11.20 0.38
N GLY A 180 9.71 12.24 0.96
CA GLY A 180 9.95 13.64 0.60
C GLY A 180 9.27 14.07 -0.70
N GLY A 181 9.57 15.30 -1.14
CA GLY A 181 8.95 15.96 -2.29
C GLY A 181 7.51 16.44 -2.02
N ASP A 182 6.98 17.23 -2.94
CA ASP A 182 5.63 17.81 -2.81
C ASP A 182 4.61 17.03 -3.63
N TYR A 183 3.42 16.79 -3.08
CA TYR A 183 2.32 16.21 -3.85
C TYR A 183 1.68 17.24 -4.76
N LYS A 184 1.54 16.90 -6.04
CA LYS A 184 0.76 17.71 -6.99
C LYS A 184 -0.72 17.62 -6.64
N GLN A 185 -1.28 18.73 -6.18
CA GLN A 185 -2.69 18.87 -5.81
C GLN A 185 -3.29 20.14 -6.42
N TYR A 186 -4.55 20.05 -6.84
CA TYR A 186 -5.34 21.20 -7.28
C TYR A 186 -6.16 21.67 -6.08
N GLN A 187 -5.90 22.89 -5.62
CA GLN A 187 -6.55 23.47 -4.44
C GLN A 187 -7.50 24.60 -4.84
N VAL A 188 -8.74 24.53 -4.37
CA VAL A 188 -9.74 25.58 -4.54
C VAL A 188 -9.78 26.40 -3.26
N PHE A 189 -9.19 27.60 -3.31
CA PHE A 189 -9.19 28.52 -2.17
C PHE A 189 -10.47 29.35 -2.14
N ALA A 190 -11.37 28.99 -1.24
CA ALA A 190 -12.63 29.70 -1.01
C ALA A 190 -12.39 31.09 -0.38
N ASN A 191 -12.79 32.16 -1.07
CA ASN A 191 -12.74 33.52 -0.53
C ASN A 191 -14.08 33.88 0.14
N PRO A 192 -14.14 34.08 1.48
CA PRO A 192 -15.39 34.32 2.19
C PRO A 192 -16.15 35.58 1.73
N GLU A 193 -15.45 36.65 1.34
CA GLU A 193 -16.06 37.90 0.89
C GLU A 193 -16.76 37.72 -0.46
N LYS A 194 -16.09 37.03 -1.41
CA LYS A 194 -16.69 36.72 -2.71
C LYS A 194 -17.87 35.78 -2.57
N MET A 195 -17.75 34.75 -1.74
CA MET A 195 -18.84 33.81 -1.48
C MET A 195 -20.07 34.51 -0.90
N LYS A 196 -19.87 35.44 0.03
CA LYS A 196 -20.96 36.26 0.57
C LYS A 196 -21.58 37.19 -0.48
N HIS A 197 -20.76 37.81 -1.34
CA HIS A 197 -21.24 38.69 -2.41
C HIS A 197 -22.13 37.94 -3.42
N TYR A 198 -21.76 36.70 -3.75
CA TYR A 198 -22.48 35.85 -4.69
C TYR A 198 -23.53 34.93 -4.05
N ASP A 199 -23.72 35.03 -2.73
CA ASP A 199 -24.64 34.20 -1.95
C ASP A 199 -24.40 32.69 -2.17
N VAL A 200 -23.14 32.26 -2.12
CA VAL A 200 -22.74 30.85 -2.29
C VAL A 200 -22.28 30.28 -0.94
N GLY A 201 -22.87 29.14 -0.56
CA GLY A 201 -22.47 28.41 0.65
C GLY A 201 -21.19 27.60 0.45
N LEU A 202 -20.45 27.33 1.54
CA LEU A 202 -19.26 26.46 1.47
C LEU A 202 -19.61 25.02 1.04
N ASN A 203 -20.70 24.48 1.58
CA ASN A 203 -21.16 23.15 1.21
C ASN A 203 -21.55 23.07 -0.27
N GLU A 204 -22.20 24.13 -0.79
CA GLU A 204 -22.55 24.26 -2.21
C GLU A 204 -21.29 24.27 -3.09
N LEU A 205 -20.27 25.04 -2.72
CA LEU A 205 -18.99 25.05 -3.43
C LEU A 205 -18.33 23.66 -3.43
N VAL A 206 -18.27 22.99 -2.28
CA VAL A 206 -17.67 21.65 -2.17
C VAL A 206 -18.41 20.63 -3.02
N GLU A 207 -19.74 20.66 -3.01
CA GLU A 207 -20.58 19.76 -3.82
C GLU A 207 -20.39 20.02 -5.32
N LYS A 208 -20.39 21.29 -5.74
CA LYS A 208 -20.18 21.66 -7.16
C LYS A 208 -18.80 21.30 -7.68
N VAL A 209 -17.75 21.51 -6.89
CA VAL A 209 -16.39 21.06 -7.23
C VAL A 209 -16.34 19.55 -7.38
N ARG A 210 -17.06 18.80 -6.54
CA ARG A 210 -17.13 17.33 -6.63
C ARG A 210 -17.88 16.88 -7.88
N GLU A 211 -19.00 17.50 -8.21
CA GLU A 211 -19.79 17.20 -9.42
C GLU A 211 -19.03 17.53 -10.71
N ALA A 212 -18.24 18.60 -10.70
CA ALA A 212 -17.46 19.08 -11.83
C ALA A 212 -16.29 18.18 -12.25
N ASN A 213 -16.04 17.07 -11.53
CA ASN A 213 -14.92 16.18 -11.79
C ASN A 213 -15.33 14.70 -11.94
N VAL A 214 -16.48 14.46 -12.56
CA VAL A 214 -17.06 13.11 -12.72
C VAL A 214 -17.29 12.79 -14.19
N ASN A 215 -16.95 11.55 -14.58
CA ASN A 215 -17.36 10.99 -15.86
C ASN A 215 -18.66 10.21 -15.69
N VAL A 216 -19.57 10.32 -16.66
CA VAL A 216 -20.89 9.67 -16.59
C VAL A 216 -21.01 8.64 -17.72
N PRO A 217 -21.41 7.38 -17.44
CA PRO A 217 -21.71 6.41 -18.48
C PRO A 217 -23.04 6.76 -19.17
N GLY A 218 -23.06 6.76 -20.50
CA GLY A 218 -24.26 7.05 -21.31
C GLY A 218 -24.90 5.83 -21.95
N GLY A 219 -24.40 4.62 -21.64
CA GLY A 219 -24.90 3.36 -22.20
C GLY A 219 -24.35 3.06 -23.59
N ILE A 220 -25.12 2.30 -24.35
CA ILE A 220 -24.75 1.80 -25.68
C ILE A 220 -25.86 2.11 -26.68
N VAL A 221 -25.48 2.43 -27.92
CA VAL A 221 -26.39 2.59 -29.04
C VAL A 221 -25.94 1.67 -30.17
N ASN A 222 -26.84 0.80 -30.61
CA ASN A 222 -26.60 -0.12 -31.72
C ASN A 222 -27.14 0.51 -33.01
N GLN A 223 -26.27 0.77 -33.97
CA GLN A 223 -26.63 1.31 -35.29
C GLN A 223 -25.79 0.67 -36.39
N TYR A 224 -26.43 0.34 -37.52
CA TYR A 224 -25.76 -0.22 -38.70
C TYR A 224 -24.93 -1.48 -38.43
N GLY A 225 -25.37 -2.34 -37.51
CA GLY A 225 -24.62 -3.54 -37.11
C GLY A 225 -23.41 -3.26 -36.19
N ASN A 226 -23.16 -1.99 -35.84
CA ASN A 226 -22.12 -1.58 -34.90
C ASN A 226 -22.72 -1.17 -33.56
N GLN A 227 -21.93 -1.31 -32.49
CA GLN A 227 -22.26 -0.87 -31.15
C GLN A 227 -21.40 0.33 -30.76
N TYR A 228 -22.02 1.46 -30.45
CA TYR A 228 -21.37 2.68 -30.03
C TYR A 228 -21.56 2.88 -28.53
N ILE A 229 -20.47 3.11 -27.81
CA ILE A 229 -20.49 3.41 -26.38
C ILE A 229 -20.66 4.92 -26.21
N ILE A 230 -21.68 5.33 -25.46
CA ILE A 230 -21.90 6.72 -25.10
C ILE A 230 -21.24 6.99 -23.75
N LYS A 231 -20.45 8.06 -23.68
CA LYS A 231 -19.78 8.50 -22.46
C LYS A 231 -19.82 10.03 -22.35
N GLY A 232 -20.19 10.53 -21.18
CA GLY A 232 -19.97 11.92 -20.79
C GLY A 232 -18.58 12.10 -20.21
N SER A 233 -17.80 13.01 -20.79
CA SER A 233 -16.49 13.42 -20.29
C SER A 233 -16.65 14.68 -19.45
N GLY A 234 -16.54 14.54 -18.13
CA GLY A 234 -16.67 15.65 -17.17
C GLY A 234 -15.55 15.66 -16.13
N ARG A 235 -14.48 14.87 -16.33
CA ARG A 235 -13.28 14.91 -15.49
C ARG A 235 -12.40 16.10 -15.88
N ALA A 236 -11.93 16.84 -14.88
CA ALA A 236 -10.92 17.87 -15.08
C ALA A 236 -9.53 17.25 -15.26
N TYR A 237 -8.81 17.67 -16.30
CA TYR A 237 -7.46 17.22 -16.61
C TYR A 237 -6.43 18.34 -16.41
N VAL A 238 -6.85 19.58 -16.63
CA VAL A 238 -6.03 20.78 -16.42
C VAL A 238 -6.71 21.73 -15.44
N LEU A 239 -5.97 22.74 -14.97
CA LEU A 239 -6.50 23.68 -13.96
C LEU A 239 -7.67 24.48 -14.52
N GLU A 240 -7.61 24.81 -15.81
CA GLU A 240 -8.60 25.59 -16.53
C GLU A 240 -9.97 24.88 -16.57
N ASP A 241 -9.97 23.55 -16.61
CA ASP A 241 -11.22 22.76 -16.58
C ASP A 241 -11.98 22.96 -15.27
N LEU A 242 -11.26 23.08 -14.15
CA LEU A 242 -11.86 23.37 -12.85
C LEU A 242 -12.32 24.83 -12.74
N GLN A 243 -11.59 25.77 -13.33
CA GLN A 243 -11.95 27.20 -13.32
C GLN A 243 -13.17 27.51 -14.19
N GLU A 244 -13.41 26.73 -15.24
CA GLU A 244 -14.56 26.90 -16.11
C GLU A 244 -15.82 26.21 -15.58
N ALA A 245 -15.68 25.40 -14.53
CA ALA A 245 -16.78 24.68 -13.93
C ALA A 245 -17.82 25.63 -13.33
N VAL A 246 -19.09 25.37 -13.64
CA VAL A 246 -20.21 26.22 -13.23
C VAL A 246 -20.53 25.98 -11.76
N LEU A 247 -20.46 27.05 -10.98
CA LEU A 247 -20.82 27.06 -9.57
C LEU A 247 -22.30 27.38 -9.38
N LYS A 248 -22.75 28.52 -9.91
CA LYS A 248 -24.12 29.02 -9.76
C LYS A 248 -24.51 29.91 -10.94
N GLN A 249 -25.80 30.01 -11.26
CA GLN A 249 -26.31 31.02 -12.18
C GLN A 249 -27.17 32.04 -11.43
N VAL A 250 -26.87 33.32 -11.62
CA VAL A 250 -27.60 34.44 -11.01
C VAL A 250 -27.99 35.44 -12.10
N ASN A 251 -29.29 35.68 -12.27
CA ASN A 251 -29.84 36.63 -13.26
C ASN A 251 -29.32 36.40 -14.71
N GLY A 252 -29.12 35.15 -15.11
CA GLY A 252 -28.60 34.78 -16.43
C GLY A 252 -27.07 34.90 -16.58
N GLN A 253 -26.36 35.33 -15.53
CA GLN A 253 -24.89 35.30 -15.50
C GLN A 253 -24.41 34.02 -14.81
N THR A 254 -23.37 33.42 -15.38
CA THR A 254 -22.75 32.20 -14.85
C THR A 254 -21.60 32.57 -13.93
N ILE A 255 -21.67 32.11 -12.70
CA ILE A 255 -20.60 32.17 -11.71
C ILE A 255 -19.87 30.84 -11.78
N LYS A 256 -18.55 30.92 -11.92
CA LYS A 256 -17.65 29.77 -12.01
C LYS A 256 -16.92 29.57 -10.69
N ILE A 257 -16.23 28.44 -10.55
CA ILE A 257 -15.40 28.08 -9.38
C ILE A 257 -14.16 28.96 -9.27
#